data_AF-A0A0B7HD51-F1
#
_entry.id   AF-A0A0B7HD51-F1
#
_cell.length_a   1.000
_cell.length_b   1.000
_cell.length_c   1.000
_cell.angle_alpha   90.00
_cell.angle_beta   90.00
_cell.angle_gamma   90.00
#
_symmetry.space_group_name_H-M   'P 1'
#
loop_
_entity.id
_entity.type
_entity.pdbx_description
1 polymer ?
#
loop_
_entity_poly.entity_id
_entity_poly.type
_entity_poly.pdbx_seq_one_letter_code
_entity_poly.pdbx_strand_id
1 'polypeptide(L)' 'MFEFDQYLGFLVFLGIAVIGFWLMAFLLTFVVPYWVGGAIMEALKEKREARKAKRQ' A
#
# COMPACT_ATOMS: atom_id res chain seq x y z
N MET A 1 11.86 -0.41 -42.13
CA MET A 1 11.78 0.72 -41.18
C MET A 1 11.19 0.17 -39.90
N PHE A 2 11.77 0.43 -38.74
CA PHE A 2 10.99 0.31 -37.50
C PHE A 2 9.92 1.39 -37.61
N GLU A 3 8.66 1.01 -37.81
CA GLU A 3 7.57 1.96 -37.93
C GLU A 3 7.47 2.69 -36.59
N PHE A 4 7.65 4.01 -36.61
CA PHE A 4 7.71 4.87 -35.43
C PHE A 4 6.53 4.64 -34.46
N ASP A 5 5.36 4.25 -34.99
CA ASP A 5 4.19 3.84 -34.23
C ASP A 5 4.41 2.61 -33.34
N GLN A 6 5.14 1.60 -33.80
CA GLN A 6 5.42 0.40 -33.00
C GLN A 6 6.32 0.72 -31.80
N TYR A 7 7.29 1.63 -31.98
CA TYR A 7 8.15 2.10 -30.90
C TYR A 7 7.36 2.90 -29.85
N LEU A 8 6.45 3.77 -30.30
CA LEU A 8 5.54 4.49 -29.40
C LEU A 8 4.61 3.54 -28.65
N GLY A 9 4.07 2.51 -29.32
CA GLY A 9 3.26 1.47 -28.68
C GLY A 9 4.02 0.74 -27.57
N PHE A 10 5.29 0.39 -27.81
CA PHE A 10 6.15 -0.20 -26.79
C PHE A 10 6.41 0.74 -25.60
N LEU A 11 6.72 2.01 -25.86
CA LEU A 11 6.94 3.00 -24.81
C LEU A 11 5.69 3.23 -23.95
N VAL A 12 4.51 3.32 -24.57
CA VAL A 12 3.24 3.49 -23.85
C VAL A 12 2.93 2.25 -23.02
N PHE A 13 3.15 1.05 -23.56
CA PHE A 13 2.99 -0.20 -22.80
C PHE A 13 3.90 -0.23 -21.56
N LEU A 14 5.18 0.12 -21.74
CA LEU A 14 6.15 0.16 -20.64
C LEU A 14 5.79 1.25 -19.61
N GLY A 15 5.33 2.41 -20.07
CA GLY A 15 4.87 3.49 -19.22
C GLY A 15 3.67 3.10 -18.36
N ILE A 16 2.66 2.47 -18.96
CA ILE A 16 1.48 1.96 -18.24
C ILE A 16 1.88 0.88 -17.24
N ALA A 17 2.76 -0.05 -17.63
CA ALA A 17 3.23 -1.10 -16.74
C ALA A 17 3.95 -0.53 -15.51
N VAL A 18 4.82 0.47 -15.71
CA VAL A 18 5.53 1.15 -14.62
C VAL A 18 4.56 1.92 -13.73
N ILE A 19 3.65 2.72 -14.31
CA ILE A 19 2.65 3.49 -13.55
C ILE A 19 1.73 2.54 -12.77
N GLY A 20 1.25 1.46 -13.38
CA GLY A 20 0.42 0.45 -12.73
C GLY A 20 1.16 -0.25 -11.58
N PHE A 21 2.43 -0.61 -11.78
CA PHE A 21 3.27 -1.18 -10.72
C PHE A 21 3.42 -0.22 -9.53
N TRP A 22 3.74 1.05 -9.79
CA TRP A 22 3.84 2.07 -8.74
C TRP A 22 2.50 2.34 -8.05
N LEU A 23 1.38 2.29 -8.78
CA LEU A 23 0.04 2.41 -8.21
C LEU A 23 -0.25 1.27 -7.22
N MET A 24 0.11 0.03 -7.56
CA MET A 24 -0.05 -1.12 -6.65
C MET A 24 0.80 -0.93 -5.38
N ALA A 25 2.05 -0.49 -5.52
CA ALA A 25 2.93 -0.20 -4.39
C ALA A 25 2.38 0.93 -3.51
N PHE A 26 1.81 1.99 -4.10
CA PHE A 26 1.15 3.07 -3.36
C PHE A 26 -0.05 2.57 -2.57
N LEU A 27 -0.93 1.77 -3.19
CA LEU A 27 -2.09 1.21 -2.49
C LEU A 27 -1.66 0.34 -1.32
N LEU A 28 -0.67 -0.54 -1.49
CA LEU A 28 -0.19 -1.37 -0.39
C LEU A 28 0.47 -0.53 0.72
N THR A 29 1.36 0.40 0.37
CA THR A 29 2.11 1.18 1.37
C THR A 29 1.30 2.27 2.04
N PHE A 30 0.20 2.74 1.46
CA PHE A 30 -0.63 3.79 2.05
C PHE A 30 -1.88 3.24 2.73
N VAL A 31 -2.54 2.26 2.10
CA VAL A 31 -3.78 1.67 2.63
C VAL A 31 -3.48 0.67 3.75
N VAL A 32 -2.43 -0.15 3.62
CA VAL A 32 -2.12 -1.16 4.64
C VAL A 32 -1.73 -0.50 5.97
N PRO A 33 -0.82 0.50 6.04
CA PRO A 33 -0.50 1.14 7.31
C PRO A 33 -1.68 1.92 7.92
N TYR A 34 -2.57 2.49 7.09
CA TYR A 34 -3.76 3.17 7.59
C TYR A 34 -4.66 2.21 8.39
N TRP A 35 -4.87 0.99 7.88
CA TRP A 35 -5.69 -0.01 8.57
C TRP A 35 -4.91 -0.74 9.68
N VAL A 36 -3.68 -1.16 9.41
CA VAL A 36 -2.81 -1.89 10.36
C VAL A 36 -2.44 -1.02 11.57
N GLY A 37 -2.14 0.27 11.36
CA GLY A 37 -1.86 1.20 12.45
C GLY A 37 -3.04 1.37 13.39
N GLY A 38 -4.26 1.44 12.85
CA GLY A 38 -5.50 1.49 13.62
C GLY A 38 -5.69 0.23 14.48
N ALA A 39 -5.61 -0.95 13.85
CA ALA A 39 -5.77 -2.24 14.55
C ALA A 39 -4.70 -2.46 15.64
N ILE A 40 -3.45 -2.07 15.38
CA ILE A 40 -2.38 -2.16 16.39
C ILE A 40 -2.64 -1.22 17.56
N MET A 41 -3.06 0.03 17.31
CA MET A 41 -3.40 0.97 18.37
C MET A 41 -4.55 0.47 19.26
N GLU A 42 -5.58 -0.12 18.65
CA GLU A 42 -6.72 -0.69 19.37
C GLU A 42 -6.28 -1.88 20.25
N ALA A 43 -5.53 -2.82 19.68
CA ALA A 43 -4.98 -3.96 20.42
C ALA A 43 -4.05 -3.54 21.57
N LEU A 44 -3.28 -2.45 21.39
CA LEU A 44 -2.42 -1.90 22.45
C LEU A 44 -3.24 -1.25 23.57
N LYS A 45 -4.31 -0.52 23.24
CA LYS A 45 -5.22 0.06 24.24
C LYS A 45 -5.90 -1.03 25.06
N GLU A 46 -6.45 -2.05 24.41
CA GLU A 46 -7.11 -3.17 25.07
C GLU A 46 -6.15 -3.91 26.03
N LYS A 47 -4.91 -4.19 25.58
CA LYS A 47 -3.88 -4.78 26.44
C LYS A 47 -3.50 -3.90 27.63
N ARG A 48 -3.50 -2.57 27.47
CA ARG A 48 -3.21 -1.63 28.58
C ARG A 48 -4.35 -1.60 29.59
N GLU A 49 -5.60 -1.54 29.14
CA GLU A 49 -6.78 -1.55 30.01
C GLU A 49 -6.91 -2.88 30.77
N ALA A 50 -6.71 -4.02 30.10
CA ALA A 50 -6.71 -5.34 30.75
C ALA A 50 -5.64 -5.45 31.87
N ARG A 51 -4.47 -4.81 31.69
CA ARG A 51 -3.42 -4.76 32.73
C ARG A 51 -3.78 -3.85 33.90
N LYS A 52 -4.50 -2.76 33.66
CA LYS A 52 -5.01 -1.87 34.73
C LYS A 52 -6.11 -2.56 35.53
N ALA A 53 -7.06 -3.22 34.85
CA ALA A 53 -8.14 -3.96 35.48
C ALA A 53 -7.62 -5.13 36.35
N LYS A 54 -6.52 -5.78 35.98
CA LYS A 54 -5.86 -6.80 36.82
C LYS A 54 -5.12 -6.27 38.05
N ARG A 55 -4.88 -4.96 38.13
CA ARG A 55 -4.17 -4.31 39.25
C ARG A 55 -5.11 -3.68 40.28
N GLN A 56 -6.40 -3.53 39.95
CA GLN A 56 -7.47 -3.21 40.90
C GLN A 56 -8.07 -4.51 41.43
#